data_AF-A0A554R1I5-F1
#
_entry.id   AF-A0A554R1I5-F1
#
_cell.length_a   1.000
_cell.length_b   1.000
_cell.length_c   1.000
_cell.angle_alpha   90.00
_cell.angle_beta   90.00
_cell.angle_gamma   90.00
#
_symmetry.space_group_name_H-M   'P 1'
#
loop_
_entity.id
_entity.type
_entity.pdbx_description
1 polymer ?
#
loop_
_entity_poly.entity_id
_entity_poly.type
_entity_poly.pdbx_seq_one_letter_code
_entity_poly.pdbx_strand_id
1 'polypeptide(L)' 'MFLLSLDEIERVKRVNGICTLLELERRTGMTRKSWSTAIRTRRPTPQILDALAVLGAKPSKVLISEELTSVP' A
#
# COMPACT_ATOMS: atom_id res chain seq x y z
N MET A 1 -15.78 5.67 1.92
CA MET A 1 -15.07 4.38 1.99
C MET A 1 -13.62 4.60 2.44
N PHE A 2 -12.93 3.60 3.00
CA PHE A 2 -11.47 3.71 3.23
C PHE A 2 -10.68 3.23 2.01
N LEU A 3 -9.66 4.00 1.64
CA LEU A 3 -8.72 3.71 0.56
C LEU A 3 -7.29 3.57 1.11
N LEU A 4 -6.47 2.82 0.41
CA LEU A 4 -5.03 2.81 0.63
C LEU A 4 -4.44 4.19 0.26
N SER A 5 -3.57 4.68 1.13
CA SER A 5 -2.74 5.86 0.87
C SER A 5 -1.61 5.50 -0.09
N LEU A 6 -1.60 6.10 -1.28
CA LEU A 6 -0.51 5.92 -2.24
C LEU A 6 0.79 6.54 -1.73
N ASP A 7 0.71 7.68 -1.03
CA ASP A 7 1.86 8.33 -0.42
C ASP A 7 2.54 7.43 0.61
N GLU A 8 1.74 6.74 1.43
CA GLU A 8 2.28 5.82 2.43
C GLU A 8 2.87 4.56 1.76
N ILE A 9 2.24 4.03 0.71
CA ILE A 9 2.80 2.93 -0.09
C ILE A 9 4.16 3.34 -0.69
N GLU A 10 4.26 4.52 -1.30
CA GLU A 10 5.51 5.01 -1.89
C GLU A 10 6.57 5.31 -0.82
N ARG A 11 6.17 5.82 0.35
CA ARG A 11 7.08 5.99 1.48
C ARG A 11 7.65 4.65 1.92
N VAL A 12 6.80 3.64 2.10
CA VAL A 12 7.19 2.29 2.52
C VAL A 12 8.14 1.66 1.49
N LYS A 13 7.85 1.80 0.20
CA LYS A 13 8.76 1.37 -0.88
C LYS A 13 10.11 2.06 -0.76
N ARG A 14 10.14 3.38 -0.59
CA ARG A 14 11.37 4.19 -0.50
C ARG A 14 12.25 3.80 0.69
N VAL A 15 11.67 3.65 1.89
CA VAL A 15 12.47 3.31 3.10
C VAL A 15 13.01 1.88 3.08
N ASN A 16 12.39 0.98 2.29
CA ASN A 16 12.84 -0.39 2.11
C ASN A 16 13.69 -0.59 0.84
N GLY A 17 13.97 0.47 0.07
CA GLY A 17 14.70 0.40 -1.19
C GLY A 17 14.00 -0.43 -2.27
N ILE A 18 12.66 -0.48 -2.25
CA ILE A 18 11.87 -1.26 -3.21
C ILE A 18 11.50 -0.39 -4.41
N CYS A 19 11.98 -0.75 -5.58
CA CYS A 19 11.76 -0.03 -6.84
C CYS A 19 10.74 -0.73 -7.73
N THR A 20 10.51 -2.03 -7.53
CA THR A 20 9.66 -2.84 -8.41
C THR A 20 8.60 -3.64 -7.66
N LEU A 21 7.52 -4.01 -8.36
CA LEU A 21 6.51 -4.91 -7.80
C LEU A 21 7.07 -6.32 -7.53
N LEU A 22 8.11 -6.74 -8.28
CA LEU A 22 8.77 -8.02 -8.06
C LEU A 22 9.49 -8.06 -6.71
N GLU A 23 10.14 -6.96 -6.33
CA GLU A 23 10.77 -6.83 -5.02
C GLU A 23 9.75 -6.77 -3.89
N LEU A 24 8.63 -6.07 -4.10
CA LEU A 24 7.49 -6.10 -3.15
C LEU A 24 7.01 -7.54 -2.93
N GLU A 25 6.83 -8.31 -4.00
CA GLU A 25 6.45 -9.72 -3.93
C GLU A 25 7.46 -10.54 -3.12
N ARG A 26 8.75 -10.40 -3.42
CA ARG A 26 9.81 -11.11 -2.67
C ARG A 26 9.85 -10.74 -1.18
N ARG A 27 9.57 -9.48 -0.84
CA ARG A 27 9.63 -8.97 0.54
C ARG A 27 8.39 -9.33 1.37
N THR A 28 7.24 -9.50 0.72
CA THR A 28 5.94 -9.62 1.41
C THR A 28 5.21 -10.93 1.15
N GLY A 29 5.67 -11.75 0.22
CA GLY A 29 4.99 -12.97 -0.22
C GLY A 29 3.72 -12.72 -1.06
N MET A 30 3.36 -11.45 -1.28
CA MET A 30 2.18 -11.06 -2.06
C MET A 30 2.50 -10.95 -3.54
N THR A 31 1.73 -11.61 -4.40
CA THR A 31 2.00 -11.59 -5.84
C THR A 31 2.05 -10.17 -6.43
N ARG A 32 2.84 -9.96 -7.48
CA ARG A 32 2.85 -8.73 -8.30
C ARG A 32 1.44 -8.31 -8.73
N LYS A 33 0.57 -9.26 -9.04
CA LYS A 33 -0.82 -9.00 -9.44
C LYS A 33 -1.65 -8.44 -8.29
N SER A 34 -1.48 -8.96 -7.07
CA SER A 34 -2.12 -8.45 -5.86
C SER A 34 -1.69 -7.00 -5.59
N TRP A 35 -0.38 -6.72 -5.64
CA TRP A 35 0.14 -5.37 -5.49
C TRP A 35 -0.34 -4.41 -6.58
N SER A 36 -0.28 -4.82 -7.85
CA SER A 36 -0.78 -4.01 -8.97
C SER A 36 -2.27 -3.69 -8.80
N THR A 37 -3.06 -4.66 -8.38
CA THR A 37 -4.50 -4.47 -8.14
C THR A 37 -4.76 -3.55 -6.96
N ALA A 38 -4.05 -3.74 -5.84
CA ALA A 38 -4.19 -2.91 -4.64
C ALA A 38 -3.80 -1.45 -4.91
N ILE A 39 -2.70 -1.21 -5.63
CA ILE A 39 -2.26 0.15 -6.00
C ILE A 39 -3.27 0.81 -6.95
N ARG A 40 -3.73 0.08 -7.98
CA ARG A 40 -4.67 0.63 -8.97
C ARG A 40 -6.06 0.92 -8.38
N THR A 41 -6.60 -0.02 -7.61
CA THR A 41 -7.96 0.08 -7.05
C THR A 41 -7.99 0.83 -5.73
N ARG A 42 -6.83 0.96 -5.08
CA ARG A 42 -6.65 1.52 -3.74
C ARG A 42 -7.51 0.82 -2.68
N ARG A 43 -8.02 -0.37 -2.96
CA ARG A 43 -8.86 -1.10 -2.00
C ARG A 43 -8.00 -1.79 -0.96
N PRO A 44 -8.22 -1.53 0.34
CA PRO A 44 -7.53 -2.24 1.39
C PRO A 44 -8.07 -3.67 1.49
N THR A 45 -7.16 -4.66 1.47
CA THR A 45 -7.46 -6.04 1.87
C THR A 45 -6.62 -6.36 3.11
N PRO A 46 -7.07 -7.29 3.98
CA PRO A 46 -6.29 -7.67 5.17
C PRO A 46 -4.84 -8.05 4.82
N GLN A 47 -4.66 -8.86 3.78
CA GLN A 47 -3.34 -9.31 3.33
C GLN A 47 -2.42 -8.17 2.89
N ILE A 48 -2.96 -7.14 2.21
CA ILE A 48 -2.17 -5.97 1.79
C ILE A 48 -1.84 -5.09 3.00
N LEU A 49 -2.75 -4.95 3.96
CA LEU A 49 -2.51 -4.20 5.19
C LEU A 49 -1.44 -4.87 6.05
N ASP A 50 -1.50 -6.20 6.20
CA ASP A 50 -0.49 -6.99 6.92
C ASP A 50 0.88 -6.86 6.23
N ALA A 51 0.92 -6.96 4.90
CA ALA A 51 2.14 -6.78 4.13
C ALA A 51 2.74 -5.37 4.31
N LEU A 52 1.90 -4.33 4.31
CA LEU A 52 2.32 -2.96 4.58
C LEU A 52 2.82 -2.79 6.03
N ALA A 53 2.16 -3.41 7.00
CA ALA A 53 2.59 -3.40 8.40
C ALA A 53 3.97 -4.05 8.58
N VAL A 54 4.22 -5.19 7.93
CA VAL A 54 5.53 -5.86 7.93
C VAL A 54 6.63 -4.96 7.35
N LEU A 55 6.32 -4.16 6.33
CA LEU A 55 7.25 -3.20 5.73
C LEU A 55 7.38 -1.88 6.52
N GLY A 56 6.74 -1.76 7.68
CA GLY A 56 6.82 -0.59 8.55
C GLY A 56 5.92 0.56 8.12
N ALA A 57 4.75 0.28 7.53
CA ALA A 57 3.72 1.28 7.29
C ALA A 57 3.22 1.90 8.59
N LYS A 58 2.93 3.20 8.56
CA LYS A 58 2.38 3.94 9.69
C LYS A 58 0.86 3.71 9.74
N PRO A 59 0.31 3.12 10.82
CA PRO A 59 -1.13 2.83 10.90
C PRO A 59 -2.00 4.07 10.71
N SER A 60 -1.56 5.23 11.21
CA SER A 60 -2.26 6.50 11.08
C SER A 60 -2.21 7.11 9.66
N LYS A 61 -1.49 6.49 8.71
CA LYS A 61 -1.31 6.99 7.35
C LYS A 61 -1.68 5.98 6.26
N VAL A 62 -1.88 4.70 6.60
CA VAL A 62 -2.08 3.63 5.61
C VAL A 62 -3.48 3.66 4.98
N LEU A 63 -4.48 4.13 5.73
CA LEU A 63 -5.86 4.32 5.26
C LEU A 63 -6.19 5.81 5.19
N ILE A 64 -6.90 6.21 4.14
CA ILE A 64 -7.52 7.53 4.00
C ILE A 64 -9.02 7.38 3.71
N SER A 65 -9.81 8.38 4.06
CA SER A 65 -11.23 8.42 3.67
C SER A 65 -11.37 8.93 2.23
N GLU A 66 -12.20 8.27 1.44
CA GLU A 66 -12.55 8.68 0.07
C GLU A 66 -13.14 10.10 0.03
N GLU A 67 -13.97 10.48 1.01
CA GLU A 67 -14.52 11.85 1.13
C GLU A 67 -13.42 12.91 1.35
N LEU A 68 -12.32 12.54 2.03
CA LEU A 68 -11.16 13.43 2.20
C LEU A 68 -10.29 13.52 0.94
N THR A 69 -10.58 12.71 -0.08
CA THR A 69 -9.86 12.74 -1.37
C THR A 69 -10.58 13.62 -2.40
N SER A 70 -11.84 14.01 -2.15
CA SER A 70 -12.58 15.01 -2.91
C SER A 70 -12.53 16.36 -2.19
N VAL A 71 -11.35 16.97 -2.13
CA VAL A 71 -11.24 18.41 -1.85
C VAL A 71 -10.68 19.05 -3.13
N PRO A 72 -11.35 20.09 -3.69
CA PRO A 72 -11.01 20.70 -4.97
C PRO A 72 -9.61 21.34 -5.00
#